data_AF-A0A1V3J8P4-F1
#
_entry.id   AF-A0A1V3J8P4-F1
#
_cell.length_a   1.000
_cell.length_b   1.000
_cell.length_c   1.000
_cell.angle_alpha   90.00
_cell.angle_beta   90.00
_cell.angle_gamma   90.00
#
_symmetry.space_group_name_H-M   'P 1'
#
loop_
_entity.id
_entity.type
_entity.pdbx_description
1 polymer ?
#
loop_
_entity_poly.entity_id
_entity_poly.type
_entity_poly.pdbx_seq_one_letter_code
_entity_poly.pdbx_strand_id
1 'polypeptide(L)'
;MIKFLPHKTKILFLDLEYYVPENDRDNPNPGGMSFSPTSPTHKVIGGCFQIYYPMKNRPECQILSFWEWKLGSEENIIKEIYKVFISLWKGIHKSNNCVPMCCGIIGISHSDLPVLYTKMLQYKLDTPENLFYLIFGTRQLDLSCIVAGQFTSKKHNYFFYPKTKSQLYQKYLPKAKRSEHAISVWKYYDDRAFEEIEQRTRLEIIDSLKIYKKFFEKRMETENILNNAKKQLKTNNQ
;
A
#
# COMPACT_ATOMS: atom_id res chain seq x y z
N MET A 1 20.63 16.70 -5.92
CA MET A 1 19.33 16.50 -6.59
C MET A 1 19.13 15.00 -6.78
N ILE A 2 17.99 14.44 -6.37
CA ILE A 2 17.72 13.00 -6.54
C ILE A 2 17.54 12.71 -8.03
N LYS A 3 18.34 11.79 -8.59
CA LYS A 3 18.16 11.31 -9.96
C LYS A 3 17.18 10.14 -9.98
N PHE A 4 16.09 10.26 -10.76
CA PHE A 4 15.17 9.16 -11.04
C PHE A 4 15.64 8.40 -12.28
N LEU A 5 15.76 7.07 -12.20
CA LEU A 5 16.25 6.23 -13.29
C LEU A 5 15.17 5.23 -13.71
N PRO A 6 14.87 5.07 -15.02
CA PRO A 6 13.72 4.28 -15.46
C PRO A 6 13.68 2.81 -15.04
N HIS A 7 14.84 2.20 -14.80
CA HIS A 7 14.95 0.79 -14.41
C HIS A 7 15.22 0.60 -12.91
N LYS A 8 15.47 1.68 -12.16
CA LYS A 8 15.82 1.61 -10.73
C LYS A 8 14.80 2.29 -9.82
N THR A 9 14.08 3.30 -10.33
CA THR A 9 12.95 3.88 -9.61
C THR A 9 11.79 2.89 -9.65
N LYS A 10 11.51 2.28 -8.50
CA LYS A 10 10.45 1.28 -8.31
C LYS A 10 9.51 1.72 -7.21
N ILE A 11 8.24 1.39 -7.37
CA ILE A 11 7.20 1.48 -6.34
C ILE A 11 6.71 0.06 -6.09
N LEU A 12 6.81 -0.42 -4.85
CA LEU A 12 6.18 -1.66 -4.42
C LEU A 12 4.77 -1.35 -3.90
N PHE A 13 3.75 -1.81 -4.61
CA PHE A 13 2.40 -1.89 -4.08
C PHE A 13 2.26 -3.16 -3.26
N LEU A 14 1.78 -3.06 -2.02
CA LEU A 14 1.54 -4.21 -1.16
C LEU A 14 0.29 -4.04 -0.31
N ASP A 15 -0.27 -5.19 0.08
CA ASP A 15 -1.44 -5.34 0.92
C ASP A 15 -1.30 -6.68 1.64
N LEU A 16 -1.40 -6.66 2.96
CA LEU A 16 -1.24 -7.83 3.83
C LEU A 16 -2.57 -8.19 4.46
N GLU A 17 -2.75 -9.48 4.67
CA GLU A 17 -3.92 -10.01 5.36
C GLU A 17 -3.51 -10.64 6.68
N TYR A 18 -4.34 -10.38 7.69
CA TYR A 18 -4.10 -10.76 9.06
C TYR A 18 -5.21 -11.63 9.60
N TYR A 19 -4.86 -12.57 10.46
CA TYR A 19 -5.79 -13.35 11.23
C TYR A 19 -5.71 -12.99 12.71
N VAL A 20 -6.90 -12.74 13.27
CA VAL A 20 -7.13 -12.51 14.70
C VAL A 20 -8.11 -13.59 15.17
N PRO A 21 -7.76 -14.39 16.20
CA PRO A 21 -8.66 -15.38 16.78
C PRO A 21 -9.91 -14.73 17.36
N GLU A 22 -11.02 -15.47 17.39
CA GLU A 22 -12.33 -14.96 17.80
C GLU A 22 -12.31 -14.22 19.15
N ASN A 23 -11.63 -14.77 20.14
CA ASN A 23 -11.49 -14.19 21.48
C ASN A 23 -10.84 -12.79 21.49
N ASP A 24 -10.05 -12.46 20.46
CA ASP A 24 -9.29 -11.21 20.37
C ASP A 24 -9.98 -10.19 19.43
N ARG A 25 -11.06 -10.57 18.72
CA ARG A 25 -11.75 -9.72 17.73
C ARG A 25 -12.55 -8.59 18.37
N ASP A 26 -13.14 -8.85 19.53
CA ASP A 26 -14.06 -7.94 20.23
C ASP A 26 -13.35 -6.99 21.21
N ASN A 27 -12.02 -6.86 21.12
CA ASN A 27 -11.28 -5.85 21.88
C ASN A 27 -11.22 -4.54 21.08
N PRO A 28 -12.07 -3.53 21.38
CA PRO A 28 -12.08 -2.28 20.64
C PRO A 28 -10.81 -1.48 20.96
N ASN A 29 -9.83 -1.53 20.07
CA ASN A 29 -8.74 -0.56 20.08
C ASN A 29 -9.27 0.77 19.52
N PRO A 30 -9.08 1.91 20.21
CA PRO A 30 -9.50 3.23 19.70
C PRO A 30 -8.91 3.57 18.32
N GLY A 31 -7.80 2.92 17.91
CA GLY A 31 -7.21 3.05 16.57
C GLY A 31 -7.88 2.23 15.47
N GLY A 32 -8.88 1.40 15.77
CA GLY A 32 -9.60 0.58 14.78
C GLY A 32 -8.83 -0.64 14.24
N MET A 33 -7.65 -0.94 14.80
CA MET A 33 -6.83 -2.10 14.44
C MET A 33 -6.90 -3.16 15.53
N SER A 34 -7.52 -4.31 15.24
CA SER A 34 -7.60 -5.45 16.17
C SER A 34 -6.36 -6.34 16.11
N PHE A 35 -5.58 -6.27 15.03
CA PHE A 35 -4.34 -7.02 14.90
C PHE A 35 -3.20 -6.39 15.70
N SER A 36 -2.34 -7.24 16.27
CA SER A 36 -1.13 -6.85 16.99
C SER A 36 0.01 -7.77 16.57
N PRO A 37 1.10 -7.24 16.00
CA PRO A 37 2.21 -8.07 15.51
C PRO A 37 3.03 -8.71 16.64
N THR A 38 2.92 -8.21 17.87
CA THR A 38 3.62 -8.76 19.04
C THR A 38 2.81 -9.84 19.75
N SER A 39 1.52 -9.99 19.43
CA SER A 39 0.71 -11.07 20.01
C SER A 39 1.11 -12.41 19.38
N PRO A 40 1.35 -13.46 20.19
CA PRO A 40 1.66 -14.79 19.67
C PRO A 40 0.44 -15.46 19.01
N THR A 41 -0.78 -15.03 19.33
CA THR A 41 -2.03 -15.58 18.78
C THR A 41 -2.41 -14.95 17.44
N HIS A 42 -1.79 -13.83 17.10
CA HIS A 42 -2.06 -13.08 15.87
C HIS A 42 -1.03 -13.42 14.79
N LYS A 43 -1.53 -13.66 13.57
CA LYS A 43 -0.67 -14.07 12.44
C LYS A 43 -0.95 -13.30 11.16
N VAL A 44 0.12 -13.07 10.39
CA VAL A 44 0.07 -12.71 8.98
C VAL A 44 -0.25 -13.98 8.20
N ILE A 45 -1.39 -13.98 7.50
CA ILE A 45 -1.84 -15.13 6.70
C ILE A 45 -1.41 -15.04 5.24
N GLY A 46 -0.99 -13.86 4.80
CA GLY A 46 -0.40 -13.65 3.49
C GLY A 46 -0.52 -12.23 2.98
N GLY A 47 -0.35 -12.07 1.67
CA GLY A 47 -0.49 -10.79 1.00
C GLY A 47 -0.14 -10.85 -0.47
N CYS A 48 -0.40 -9.74 -1.16
CA CYS A 48 -0.07 -9.57 -2.57
C CYS A 48 0.83 -8.36 -2.79
N PHE A 49 1.69 -8.45 -3.81
CA PHE A 49 2.75 -7.50 -4.08
C PHE A 49 2.88 -7.25 -5.58
N GLN A 50 2.96 -5.98 -5.97
CA GLN A 50 3.16 -5.57 -7.36
C GLN A 50 4.24 -4.51 -7.46
N ILE A 51 5.30 -4.82 -8.18
CA ILE A 51 6.35 -3.84 -8.51
C ILE A 51 5.87 -3.00 -9.71
N TYR A 52 6.04 -1.69 -9.60
CA TYR A 52 5.69 -0.71 -10.62
C TYR A 52 6.89 0.19 -10.94
N TYR A 53 7.14 0.40 -12.23
CA TYR A 53 8.17 1.31 -12.74
C TYR A 53 7.53 2.63 -13.17
N PRO A 54 7.44 3.66 -12.30
CA PRO A 54 6.72 4.89 -12.58
C PRO A 54 7.24 5.63 -13.82
N MET A 55 8.56 5.62 -14.03
CA MET A 55 9.19 6.29 -15.17
C MET A 55 8.88 5.62 -16.52
N LYS A 56 8.42 4.36 -16.52
CA LYS A 56 7.99 3.63 -17.71
C LYS A 56 6.47 3.46 -17.79
N ASN A 57 5.75 3.96 -16.78
CA ASN A 57 4.32 3.77 -16.62
C ASN A 57 3.87 2.29 -16.74
N ARG A 58 4.68 1.35 -16.23
CA ARG A 58 4.48 -0.08 -16.43
C ARG A 58 4.65 -0.89 -15.14
N PRO A 59 3.68 -1.75 -14.78
CA PRO A 59 3.88 -2.77 -13.74
C PRO A 59 4.74 -3.92 -14.25
N GLU A 60 5.39 -4.65 -13.34
CA GLU A 60 5.89 -5.99 -13.64
C GLU A 60 4.73 -6.91 -14.05
N CYS A 61 5.01 -7.87 -14.94
CA CYS A 61 3.97 -8.71 -15.53
C CYS A 61 3.25 -9.60 -14.50
N GLN A 62 3.91 -9.89 -13.37
CA GLN A 62 3.40 -10.80 -12.35
C GLN A 62 3.14 -10.06 -11.03
N ILE A 63 1.97 -10.30 -10.46
CA ILE A 63 1.67 -10.02 -9.05
C ILE A 63 2.23 -11.19 -8.25
N LEU A 64 3.12 -10.90 -7.30
CA LEU A 64 3.63 -11.88 -6.36
C LEU A 64 2.60 -12.05 -5.24
N SER A 65 2.35 -13.29 -4.83
CA SER A 65 1.46 -13.58 -3.71
C SER A 65 2.03 -14.69 -2.84
N PHE A 66 1.93 -14.51 -1.53
CA PHE A 66 2.46 -15.43 -0.53
C PHE A 66 1.37 -15.69 0.49
N TRP A 67 1.08 -16.96 0.75
CA TRP A 67 -0.05 -17.37 1.58
C TRP A 67 0.31 -18.55 2.46
N GLU A 68 -0.22 -18.58 3.68
CA GLU A 68 0.04 -19.61 4.69
C GLU A 68 -0.33 -21.00 4.19
N TRP A 69 -1.50 -21.14 3.55
CA TRP A 69 -1.96 -22.43 2.99
C TRP A 69 -1.14 -22.93 1.80
N LYS A 70 -0.25 -22.10 1.22
CA LYS A 70 0.68 -22.50 0.16
C LYS A 70 2.10 -22.74 0.67
N LEU A 71 2.54 -21.95 1.63
CA LEU A 71 3.93 -21.95 2.15
C LEU A 71 4.07 -22.68 3.50
N GLY A 72 2.97 -23.09 4.11
CA GLY A 72 2.90 -23.93 5.32
C GLY A 72 3.06 -23.20 6.65
N SER A 73 3.68 -22.01 6.68
CA SER A 73 3.88 -21.25 7.92
C SER A 73 3.97 -19.75 7.70
N GLU A 74 3.64 -18.96 8.72
CA GLU A 74 3.85 -17.50 8.74
C GLU A 74 5.33 -17.17 8.50
N GLU A 75 6.26 -17.88 9.14
CA GLU A 75 7.70 -17.67 8.98
C GLU A 75 8.13 -17.74 7.50
N ASN A 76 7.64 -18.72 6.74
CA ASN A 76 7.96 -18.86 5.33
C ASN A 76 7.42 -17.71 4.48
N ILE A 77 6.21 -17.22 4.79
CA ILE A 77 5.64 -16.02 4.15
C ILE A 77 6.56 -14.83 4.40
N ILE A 78 6.92 -14.57 5.66
CA ILE A 78 7.75 -13.42 6.04
C ILE A 78 9.14 -13.51 5.39
N LYS A 79 9.72 -14.72 5.26
CA LYS A 79 10.98 -14.95 4.52
C LYS A 79 10.87 -14.59 3.04
N GLU A 80 9.79 -14.98 2.37
CA GLU A 80 9.59 -14.63 0.96
C GLU A 80 9.38 -13.11 0.78
N ILE A 81 8.61 -12.48 1.67
CA ILE A 81 8.44 -11.02 1.67
C ILE A 81 9.78 -10.31 1.90
N TYR A 82 10.61 -10.78 2.84
CA TYR A 82 11.95 -10.25 3.09
C TYR A 82 12.82 -10.31 1.82
N LYS A 83 12.77 -11.41 1.06
CA LYS A 83 13.48 -11.53 -0.24
C LYS A 83 12.98 -10.49 -1.25
N VAL A 84 11.68 -10.22 -1.30
CA VAL A 84 11.12 -9.16 -2.15
C VAL A 84 11.72 -7.81 -1.77
N PHE A 85 11.75 -7.45 -0.48
CA PHE A 85 12.35 -6.20 -0.04
C PHE A 85 13.82 -6.10 -0.38
N ILE A 86 14.63 -7.15 -0.15
CA ILE A 86 16.04 -7.16 -0.59
C ILE A 86 16.14 -6.88 -2.09
N SER A 87 15.28 -7.51 -2.91
CA SER A 87 15.30 -7.35 -4.36
C SER A 87 14.99 -5.92 -4.83
N LEU A 88 14.24 -5.14 -4.05
CA LEU A 88 13.98 -3.73 -4.34
C LEU A 88 15.26 -2.89 -4.22
N TRP A 89 16.09 -3.21 -3.24
CA TRP A 89 17.35 -2.52 -2.98
C TRP A 89 18.51 -3.00 -3.87
N LYS A 90 18.38 -4.18 -4.51
CA LYS A 90 19.39 -4.68 -5.45
C LYS A 90 19.64 -3.68 -6.59
N GLY A 91 20.91 -3.33 -6.80
CA GLY A 91 21.35 -2.42 -7.86
C GLY A 91 21.20 -0.93 -7.55
N ILE A 92 20.71 -0.59 -6.35
CA ILE A 92 20.73 0.75 -5.78
C ILE A 92 22.02 0.86 -4.97
N HIS A 93 23.08 1.39 -5.61
CA HIS A 93 24.37 1.61 -4.94
C HIS A 93 24.33 2.89 -4.08
N LYS A 94 25.25 2.98 -3.10
CA LYS A 94 25.48 4.11 -2.15
C LYS A 94 25.56 5.53 -2.74
N SER A 95 25.43 5.71 -4.06
CA SER A 95 25.15 7.04 -4.63
C SER A 95 23.74 7.47 -4.20
N ASN A 96 23.54 8.73 -3.81
CA ASN A 96 22.26 9.34 -3.38
C ASN A 96 21.14 9.37 -4.46
N ASN A 97 21.09 8.37 -5.33
CA ASN A 97 20.26 8.29 -6.53
C ASN A 97 19.37 7.05 -6.46
N CYS A 98 18.06 7.26 -6.60
CA CYS A 98 17.00 6.22 -6.59
C CYS A 98 16.80 5.52 -5.24
N VAL A 99 15.96 6.08 -4.36
CA VAL A 99 15.45 5.36 -3.17
C VAL A 99 14.19 4.59 -3.58
N PRO A 100 14.05 3.29 -3.24
CA PRO A 100 12.85 2.55 -3.52
C PRO A 100 11.67 3.10 -2.71
N MET A 101 10.47 3.03 -3.28
CA MET A 101 9.24 3.51 -2.67
C MET A 101 8.32 2.32 -2.36
N CYS A 102 7.67 2.37 -1.20
CA CYS A 102 6.57 1.47 -0.85
C CYS A 102 5.26 2.26 -0.88
N CYS A 103 4.22 1.67 -1.45
CA CYS A 103 2.92 2.29 -1.64
C CYS A 103 1.83 1.30 -1.24
N GLY A 104 0.79 1.80 -0.57
CA GLY A 104 -0.40 1.03 -0.24
C GLY A 104 -1.64 1.87 -0.43
N ILE A 105 -2.81 1.24 -0.58
CA ILE A 105 -4.10 1.95 -0.67
C ILE A 105 -4.35 2.76 0.60
N ILE A 106 -4.18 2.14 1.77
CA ILE A 106 -4.44 2.74 3.07
C ILE A 106 -3.46 2.14 4.04
N GLY A 107 -2.82 2.99 4.84
CA GLY A 107 -2.29 2.58 6.12
C GLY A 107 -1.04 1.73 6.12
N ILE A 108 -0.38 1.59 4.97
CA ILE A 108 0.93 0.93 4.86
C ILE A 108 1.95 1.46 5.87
N SER A 109 1.85 2.76 6.21
CA SER A 109 2.74 3.46 7.13
C SER A 109 2.48 3.14 8.62
N HIS A 110 1.23 2.84 8.98
CA HIS A 110 0.83 2.59 10.37
C HIS A 110 0.46 1.12 10.64
N SER A 111 0.32 0.30 9.61
CA SER A 111 -0.07 -1.11 9.69
C SER A 111 1.04 -2.01 9.09
N ASP A 112 1.08 -2.14 7.76
CA ASP A 112 1.81 -3.24 7.13
C ASP A 112 3.32 -3.20 7.33
N LEU A 113 3.95 -2.02 7.18
CA LEU A 113 5.41 -1.91 7.34
C LEU A 113 5.86 -2.13 8.80
N PRO A 114 5.22 -1.52 9.82
CA PRO A 114 5.47 -1.87 11.22
C PRO A 114 5.27 -3.36 11.54
N VAL A 115 4.22 -3.98 10.98
CA VAL A 115 3.96 -5.42 11.17
C VAL A 115 5.09 -6.26 10.57
N LEU A 116 5.48 -5.99 9.33
CA LEU A 116 6.58 -6.69 8.67
C LEU A 116 7.88 -6.54 9.45
N TYR A 117 8.24 -5.33 9.86
CA TYR A 117 9.44 -5.12 10.67
C TYR A 117 9.42 -5.95 11.96
N THR A 118 8.30 -5.94 12.68
CA THR A 118 8.14 -6.68 13.92
C THR A 118 8.23 -8.20 13.71
N LYS A 119 7.56 -8.73 12.69
CA LYS A 119 7.60 -10.17 12.38
C LYS A 119 8.98 -10.60 11.90
N MET A 120 9.68 -9.79 11.09
CA MET A 120 11.05 -10.07 10.68
C MET A 120 12.03 -10.11 11.85
N LEU A 121 11.83 -9.26 12.88
CA LEU A 121 12.59 -9.31 14.13
C LEU A 121 12.32 -10.60 14.92
N GLN A 122 11.04 -10.98 15.08
CA GLN A 122 10.64 -12.20 15.80
C GLN A 122 11.26 -13.46 15.18
N TYR A 123 11.25 -13.54 13.85
CA TYR A 123 11.84 -14.64 13.10
C TYR A 123 13.35 -14.51 12.89
N LYS A 124 14.00 -13.47 13.44
CA LYS A 124 15.44 -13.24 13.38
C LYS A 124 16.02 -13.31 11.96
N LEU A 125 15.33 -12.72 10.99
CA LEU A 125 15.74 -12.80 9.58
C LEU A 125 17.01 -12.01 9.27
N ASP A 126 17.29 -10.96 10.02
CA ASP A 126 18.48 -10.11 9.91
C ASP A 126 18.69 -9.33 11.22
N THR A 127 19.75 -8.52 11.30
CA THR A 127 19.97 -7.62 12.43
C THR A 127 18.88 -6.54 12.51
N PRO A 128 18.52 -6.04 13.71
CA PRO A 128 17.51 -4.99 13.85
C PRO A 128 17.82 -3.73 13.03
N GLU A 129 19.10 -3.36 12.96
CA GLU A 129 19.57 -2.22 12.18
C GLU A 129 19.34 -2.42 10.67
N ASN A 130 19.72 -3.59 10.12
CA ASN A 130 19.49 -3.90 8.71
C ASN A 130 17.99 -3.95 8.38
N LEU A 131 17.17 -4.56 9.24
CA LEU A 131 15.72 -4.60 9.05
C LEU A 131 15.10 -3.20 9.07
N PHE A 132 15.58 -2.35 9.98
CA PHE A 132 15.12 -0.96 10.06
C PHE A 132 15.40 -0.22 8.74
N TYR A 133 16.64 -0.30 8.22
CA TYR A 133 16.98 0.32 6.95
C TYR A 133 16.27 -0.32 5.75
N LEU A 134 16.08 -1.63 5.78
CA LEU A 134 15.41 -2.36 4.70
C LEU A 134 13.94 -1.92 4.56
N ILE A 135 13.22 -1.83 5.68
CA ILE A 135 11.79 -1.50 5.72
C ILE A 135 11.59 0.03 5.72
N PHE A 136 12.13 0.73 6.71
CA PHE A 136 11.90 2.17 6.89
C PHE A 136 12.82 3.06 6.05
N GLY A 137 13.88 2.50 5.45
CA GLY A 137 14.65 3.21 4.42
C GLY A 137 13.86 3.41 3.12
N THR A 138 12.79 2.63 2.90
CA THR A 138 11.89 2.83 1.76
C THR A 138 11.05 4.08 1.98
N ARG A 139 10.86 4.89 0.93
CA ARG A 139 9.97 6.06 1.01
C ARG A 139 8.52 5.60 0.95
N GLN A 140 7.72 5.97 1.93
CA GLN A 140 6.34 5.50 2.09
C GLN A 140 5.35 6.43 1.40
N LEU A 141 4.50 5.86 0.55
CA LEU A 141 3.42 6.56 -0.15
C LEU A 141 2.08 5.99 0.31
N ASP A 142 1.50 6.61 1.33
CA ASP A 142 0.16 6.27 1.79
C ASP A 142 -0.87 7.00 0.92
N LEU A 143 -1.56 6.27 0.02
CA LEU A 143 -2.50 6.88 -0.92
C LEU A 143 -3.61 7.62 -0.18
N SER A 144 -4.10 7.10 0.95
CA SER A 144 -5.15 7.74 1.75
C SER A 144 -4.78 9.16 2.19
N CYS A 145 -3.51 9.41 2.49
CA CYS A 145 -2.97 10.69 2.89
C CYS A 145 -2.64 11.58 1.69
N ILE A 146 -1.96 11.03 0.69
CA ILE A 146 -1.44 11.81 -0.46
C ILE A 146 -2.58 12.42 -1.28
N VAL A 147 -3.66 11.67 -1.46
CA VAL A 147 -4.79 12.11 -2.29
C VAL A 147 -5.75 13.02 -1.54
N ALA A 148 -5.63 13.17 -0.22
CA ALA A 148 -6.62 13.85 0.61
C ALA A 148 -6.85 15.30 0.17
N GLY A 149 -5.82 15.99 -0.35
CA GLY A 149 -5.92 17.36 -0.87
C GLY A 149 -6.72 17.49 -2.17
N GLN A 150 -6.98 16.39 -2.88
CA GLN A 150 -7.86 16.44 -4.06
C GLN A 150 -9.34 16.31 -3.68
N PHE A 151 -9.69 16.02 -2.43
CA PHE A 151 -11.08 15.90 -1.99
C PHE A 151 -11.60 17.25 -1.52
N THR A 152 -12.63 17.74 -2.19
CA THR A 152 -13.36 18.94 -1.78
C THR A 152 -14.29 18.59 -0.62
N SER A 153 -14.00 19.10 0.57
CA SER A 153 -14.91 19.04 1.71
C SER A 153 -15.73 20.33 1.73
N LYS A 154 -17.00 20.29 1.34
CA LYS A 154 -17.90 21.45 1.47
C LYS A 154 -18.30 21.74 2.93
N LYS A 155 -18.13 20.75 3.83
CA LYS A 155 -18.63 20.78 5.21
C LYS A 155 -17.55 21.04 6.27
N HIS A 156 -16.28 20.78 5.95
CA HIS A 156 -15.15 20.92 6.87
C HIS A 156 -13.96 21.53 6.13
N ASN A 157 -13.92 22.86 6.07
CA ASN A 157 -12.93 23.60 5.27
C ASN A 157 -11.51 23.59 5.88
N TYR A 158 -11.38 23.22 7.17
CA TYR A 158 -10.11 23.27 7.91
C TYR A 158 -9.65 21.93 8.49
N PHE A 159 -10.31 20.82 8.15
CA PHE A 159 -9.92 19.49 8.65
C PHE A 159 -9.41 18.60 7.52
N PHE A 160 -8.10 18.34 7.55
CA PHE A 160 -7.43 17.44 6.62
C PHE A 160 -7.28 16.07 7.28
N TYR A 161 -7.89 15.05 6.66
CA TYR A 161 -7.87 13.69 7.19
C TYR A 161 -7.61 12.66 6.08
N PRO A 162 -6.93 11.54 6.40
CA PRO A 162 -6.71 10.44 5.47
C PRO A 162 -8.04 9.87 4.95
N LYS A 163 -8.14 9.63 3.65
CA LYS A 163 -9.40 9.18 3.03
C LYS A 163 -9.61 7.69 3.19
N THR A 164 -10.86 7.32 3.46
CA THR A 164 -11.24 5.91 3.58
C THR A 164 -11.18 5.23 2.23
N LYS A 165 -11.13 3.90 2.24
CA LYS A 165 -11.14 3.07 1.01
C LYS A 165 -12.31 3.44 0.13
N SER A 166 -13.52 3.41 0.68
CA SER A 166 -14.75 3.75 -0.04
C SER A 166 -14.64 5.12 -0.75
N GLN A 167 -14.10 6.13 -0.07
CA GLN A 167 -13.90 7.46 -0.65
C GLN A 167 -12.93 7.46 -1.85
N LEU A 168 -11.83 6.70 -1.77
CA LEU A 168 -10.88 6.55 -2.89
C LEU A 168 -11.55 5.87 -4.10
N TYR A 169 -12.27 4.78 -3.85
CA TYR A 169 -12.97 4.05 -4.91
C TYR A 169 -14.04 4.91 -5.56
N GLN A 170 -14.88 5.59 -4.78
CA GLN A 170 -15.91 6.48 -5.31
C GLN A 170 -15.32 7.58 -6.21
N LYS A 171 -14.17 8.15 -5.84
CA LYS A 171 -13.57 9.28 -6.58
C LYS A 171 -12.80 8.85 -7.84
N TYR A 172 -12.10 7.72 -7.79
CA TYR A 172 -11.16 7.31 -8.84
C TYR A 172 -11.62 6.09 -9.64
N LEU A 173 -12.45 5.22 -9.06
CA LEU A 173 -12.95 3.99 -9.66
C LEU A 173 -14.47 3.79 -9.44
N PRO A 174 -15.35 4.75 -9.77
CA PRO A 174 -16.79 4.69 -9.44
C PRO A 174 -17.55 3.54 -10.11
N LYS A 175 -17.00 2.97 -11.20
CA LYS A 175 -17.60 1.83 -11.93
C LYS A 175 -17.10 0.47 -11.43
N ALA A 176 -16.18 0.43 -10.46
CA ALA A 176 -15.72 -0.83 -9.91
C ALA A 176 -16.87 -1.46 -9.10
N LYS A 177 -17.45 -2.56 -9.62
CA LYS A 177 -18.39 -3.38 -8.87
C LYS A 177 -17.63 -3.99 -7.70
N ARG A 178 -17.94 -3.59 -6.47
CA ARG A 178 -17.55 -4.31 -5.26
C ARG A 178 -18.78 -4.54 -4.42
N SER A 179 -18.90 -5.75 -3.88
CA SER A 179 -19.98 -6.14 -3.00
C SER A 179 -19.95 -5.29 -1.73
N GLU A 180 -21.05 -4.61 -1.48
CA GLU A 180 -21.44 -4.15 -0.16
C GLU A 180 -21.49 -5.36 0.77
N HIS A 181 -21.05 -5.18 2.01
CA HIS A 181 -20.78 -6.21 3.03
C HIS A 181 -19.45 -6.93 2.85
N ALA A 182 -18.40 -6.30 3.38
CA ALA A 182 -17.15 -6.99 3.66
C ALA A 182 -17.40 -8.06 4.72
N ILE A 183 -17.67 -9.30 4.30
CA ILE A 183 -17.35 -10.46 5.13
C ILE A 183 -15.89 -10.26 5.58
N SER A 184 -15.66 -10.28 6.90
CA SER A 184 -14.34 -10.11 7.47
C SER A 184 -13.42 -11.19 6.90
N VAL A 185 -12.19 -10.83 6.54
CA VAL A 185 -11.18 -11.80 6.08
C VAL A 185 -11.01 -12.95 7.07
N TRP A 186 -11.24 -12.66 8.36
CA TRP A 186 -11.25 -13.68 9.42
C TRP A 186 -12.33 -14.74 9.22
N LYS A 187 -13.54 -14.35 8.79
CA LYS A 187 -14.61 -15.30 8.51
C LYS A 187 -14.28 -16.17 7.31
N TYR A 188 -13.74 -15.59 6.22
CA TYR A 188 -13.28 -16.39 5.09
C TYR A 188 -12.18 -17.37 5.49
N TYR A 189 -11.28 -16.94 6.38
CA TYR A 189 -10.22 -17.79 6.89
C TYR A 189 -10.78 -18.95 7.73
N ASP A 190 -11.71 -18.66 8.65
CA ASP A 190 -12.39 -19.67 9.47
C ASP A 190 -13.18 -20.67 8.60
N ASP A 191 -13.87 -20.18 7.57
CA ASP A 191 -14.64 -20.97 6.61
C ASP A 191 -13.74 -21.68 5.55
N ARG A 192 -12.41 -21.50 5.62
CA ARG A 192 -11.40 -22.01 4.65
C ARG A 192 -11.65 -21.59 3.19
N ALA A 193 -12.33 -20.47 3.00
CA ALA A 193 -12.57 -19.80 1.72
C ALA A 193 -11.31 -19.02 1.30
N PHE A 194 -10.22 -19.74 1.08
CA PHE A 194 -8.90 -19.15 0.81
C PHE A 194 -8.81 -18.47 -0.55
N GLU A 195 -9.48 -19.01 -1.57
CA GLU A 195 -9.44 -18.46 -2.92
C GLU A 195 -10.07 -17.05 -2.97
N GLU A 196 -11.13 -16.84 -2.20
CA GLU A 196 -11.82 -15.57 -2.04
C GLU A 196 -10.92 -14.50 -1.43
N ILE A 197 -10.11 -14.88 -0.42
CA ILE A 197 -9.10 -14.00 0.16
C ILE A 197 -8.06 -13.63 -0.91
N GLU A 198 -7.50 -14.61 -1.62
CA GLU A 198 -6.48 -14.34 -2.64
C GLU A 198 -6.99 -13.42 -3.76
N GLN A 199 -8.17 -13.71 -4.29
CA GLN A 199 -8.77 -12.93 -5.37
C GLN A 199 -9.04 -11.50 -4.92
N ARG A 200 -9.57 -11.33 -3.71
CA ARG A 200 -9.84 -10.01 -3.13
C ARG A 200 -8.56 -9.19 -2.97
N THR A 201 -7.55 -9.72 -2.28
CA THR A 201 -6.29 -8.99 -2.03
C THR A 201 -5.57 -8.68 -3.35
N ARG A 202 -5.62 -9.59 -4.33
CA ARG A 202 -5.09 -9.34 -5.68
C ARG A 202 -5.81 -8.19 -6.39
N LEU A 203 -7.14 -8.14 -6.34
CA LEU A 203 -7.92 -7.04 -6.91
C LEU A 203 -7.60 -5.71 -6.23
N GLU A 204 -7.34 -5.73 -4.92
CA GLU A 204 -6.96 -4.54 -4.16
C GLU A 204 -5.61 -3.98 -4.59
N ILE A 205 -4.60 -4.81 -4.84
CA ILE A 205 -3.34 -4.37 -5.43
C ILE A 205 -3.52 -3.76 -6.82
N ILE A 206 -4.31 -4.40 -7.68
CA ILE A 206 -4.61 -3.90 -9.02
C ILE A 206 -5.29 -2.52 -8.94
N ASP A 207 -6.29 -2.40 -8.08
CA ASP A 207 -7.04 -1.17 -7.89
C ASP A 207 -6.18 -0.07 -7.22
N SER A 208 -5.23 -0.45 -6.37
CA SER A 208 -4.24 0.46 -5.77
C SER A 208 -3.43 1.16 -6.84
N LEU A 209 -2.92 0.38 -7.79
CA LEU A 209 -2.16 0.91 -8.92
C LEU A 209 -3.04 1.78 -9.83
N LYS A 210 -4.28 1.38 -10.09
CA LYS A 210 -5.22 2.19 -10.89
C LYS A 210 -5.53 3.53 -10.21
N ILE A 211 -5.80 3.53 -8.90
CA ILE A 211 -6.05 4.74 -8.11
C ILE A 211 -4.82 5.65 -8.15
N TYR A 212 -3.63 5.09 -7.92
CA TYR A 212 -2.37 5.82 -8.04
C TYR A 212 -2.26 6.52 -9.41
N LYS A 213 -2.47 5.80 -10.52
CA LYS A 213 -2.40 6.37 -11.87
C LYS A 213 -3.45 7.46 -12.09
N LYS A 214 -4.70 7.21 -11.68
CA LYS A 214 -5.81 8.18 -11.79
C LYS A 214 -5.58 9.45 -10.97
N PHE A 215 -4.95 9.33 -9.81
CA PHE A 215 -4.54 10.48 -8.99
C PHE A 215 -3.56 11.38 -9.75
N PHE A 216 -2.53 10.79 -10.39
CA PHE A 216 -1.57 11.55 -11.19
C PHE A 216 -2.21 12.17 -12.43
N GLU A 217 -3.09 11.45 -13.13
CA GLU A 217 -3.84 11.99 -14.28
C GLU A 217 -4.64 13.25 -13.86
N LYS A 218 -5.42 13.19 -12.78
CA LYS A 218 -6.19 14.34 -12.27
C LYS A 218 -5.30 15.50 -11.82
N ARG A 219 -4.14 15.22 -11.24
CA ARG A 219 -3.17 16.25 -10.87
C ARG A 219 -2.70 17.01 -12.10
N MET A 220 -2.31 16.30 -13.16
CA MET A 220 -1.86 16.90 -14.42
C MET A 220 -2.97 17.72 -15.08
N GLU A 221 -4.22 17.22 -15.08
CA GLU A 221 -5.39 17.96 -15.56
C GLU A 221 -5.56 19.29 -14.81
N THR A 222 -5.47 19.25 -13.48
CA THR A 222 -5.60 20.45 -12.63
C THR A 222 -4.49 21.46 -12.89
N GLU A 223 -3.24 21.01 -13.01
CA GLU A 223 -2.10 21.88 -13.34
C GLU A 223 -2.27 22.53 -14.72
N ASN A 224 -2.75 21.78 -15.72
CA ASN A 224 -3.02 22.30 -17.06
C ASN A 224 -4.12 23.37 -17.06
N ILE A 225 -5.24 23.13 -16.34
CA ILE A 225 -6.33 24.11 -16.19
C ILE A 225 -5.81 25.40 -15.55
N LEU A 226 -5.03 25.29 -14.47
CA LEU A 226 -4.45 26.45 -13.78
C LEU A 226 -3.49 27.24 -14.69
N ASN A 227 -2.67 26.54 -15.47
CA ASN A 227 -1.75 27.19 -16.40
C ASN A 227 -2.50 27.93 -17.53
N ASN A 228 -3.60 27.36 -18.03
CA ASN A 228 -4.44 28.01 -19.05
C ASN A 228 -5.16 29.24 -18.48
N ALA A 229 -5.73 29.15 -17.28
CA ALA A 229 -6.37 30.29 -16.61
C ALA A 229 -5.37 31.44 -16.37
N LYS A 230 -4.14 31.13 -15.93
CA LYS A 230 -3.06 32.12 -15.75
C LYS A 230 -2.67 32.81 -17.06
N LYS A 231 -2.69 32.10 -18.19
CA LYS A 231 -2.41 32.69 -19.51
C LYS A 231 -3.52 33.66 -19.93
N GLN A 232 -4.78 33.28 -19.77
CA GLN A 232 -5.94 34.12 -20.10
C GLN A 232 -5.98 35.42 -19.26
N LEU A 233 -5.65 35.34 -17.97
CA LEU A 233 -5.56 36.52 -17.10
C LEU A 233 -4.44 37.48 -17.52
N LYS A 234 -3.34 36.98 -18.10
CA LYS A 234 -2.26 37.83 -18.60
C LYS A 234 -2.62 38.52 -19.92
N THR A 235 -3.37 37.86 -20.80
CA THR A 235 -3.83 38.45 -22.07
C THR A 235 -4.96 39.46 -21.90
N ASN A 236 -5.77 39.36 -20.85
CA ASN A 236 -6.86 40.32 -20.58
C ASN A 236 -6.40 41.58 -19.82
N ASN A 237 -5.17 41.57 -19.30
CA ASN A 237 -4.55 42.71 -18.60
C ASN A 237 -3.52 43.46 -19.47
N GLN A 238 -3.48 43.16 -20.78
CA GLN A 238 -2.72 43.85 -21.81
C GLN A 238 -3.69 44.53 -22.78
#